data_AF-A0A4W5KPL5-F1
#
_entry.id   AF-A0A4W5KPL5-F1
#
_cell.length_a   1.000
_cell.length_b   1.000
_cell.length_c   1.000
_cell.angle_alpha   90.00
_cell.angle_beta   90.00
_cell.angle_gamma   90.00
#
_symmetry.space_group_name_H-M   'P 1'
#
loop_
_entity.id
_entity.type
_entity.pdbx_description
1 polymer ?
#
loop_
_entity_poly.entity_id
_entity_poly.type
_entity_poly.pdbx_seq_one_letter_code
_entity_poly.pdbx_strand_id
1 'polypeptide(L)'
;KPVPIGLSNVGFVPLYGADLRQKVLTLFSPQDQFTAVGLYLLDRWWSLDDILKTADPARDGCVEVETLGERIVLYILNRVVYRAMEMSSDELPFLCHRESDNAKILWKDGQAVGFYSVKPSGSLCSTFLTQCYQLPIMDSIFVRKCHRGNYLGLQMLENFVECFKEDCLGLRYPLSKVMYKVCGKYLSLYPADRDLLWEVESVGRPSQRTNIANKIQYLSFTEHSMANRVVAQNEGVMEKVTSRIQEAMEYTVEIVVRF
;
A
#
# COMPACT_ATOMS: atom_id res chain seq x y z
N LYS A 1 -0.75 -24.04 14.61
CA LYS A 1 -0.70 -25.52 14.58
C LYS A 1 0.31 -25.93 13.52
N PRO A 2 1.17 -26.93 13.76
CA PRO A 2 2.11 -27.41 12.74
C PRO A 2 1.33 -27.98 11.55
N VAL A 3 1.77 -27.65 10.33
CA VAL A 3 1.19 -28.16 9.09
C VAL A 3 1.96 -29.43 8.70
N PRO A 4 1.29 -30.60 8.58
CA PRO A 4 1.97 -31.81 8.13
C PRO A 4 2.42 -31.65 6.68
N ILE A 5 3.65 -32.07 6.39
CA ILE A 5 4.22 -32.00 5.05
C ILE A 5 3.84 -33.26 4.29
N GLY A 6 3.27 -33.12 3.10
CA GLY A 6 2.90 -34.22 2.21
C GLY A 6 2.98 -33.81 0.75
N LEU A 7 2.99 -34.80 -0.15
CA LEU A 7 3.08 -34.54 -1.60
C LEU A 7 1.90 -33.71 -2.13
N SER A 8 0.74 -33.76 -1.46
CA SER A 8 -0.47 -33.04 -1.86
C SER A 8 -0.50 -31.57 -1.45
N ASN A 9 0.42 -31.10 -0.60
CA ASN A 9 0.46 -29.71 -0.13
C ASN A 9 1.82 -29.04 -0.31
N VAL A 10 2.70 -29.62 -1.15
CA VAL A 10 3.95 -29.00 -1.55
C VAL A 10 3.98 -28.76 -3.06
N GLY A 11 4.59 -27.65 -3.48
CA GLY A 11 4.69 -27.31 -4.89
C GLY A 11 5.74 -26.25 -5.17
N PHE A 12 6.27 -26.25 -6.38
CA PHE A 12 7.23 -25.23 -6.81
C PHE A 12 6.53 -23.97 -7.25
N VAL A 13 6.94 -22.83 -6.70
CA VAL A 13 6.48 -21.50 -7.12
C VAL A 13 7.64 -20.71 -7.74
N PRO A 14 7.41 -20.00 -8.85
CA PRO A 14 8.42 -19.14 -9.45
C PRO A 14 8.69 -17.92 -8.57
N LEU A 15 9.97 -17.60 -8.37
CA LEU A 15 10.38 -16.46 -7.54
C LEU A 15 10.13 -15.12 -8.27
N TYR A 16 10.24 -15.09 -9.60
CA TYR A 16 10.14 -13.89 -10.43
C TYR A 16 8.90 -13.88 -11.33
N GLY A 17 7.77 -14.36 -10.81
CA GLY A 17 6.49 -14.31 -11.50
C GLY A 17 6.40 -15.30 -12.67
N ALA A 18 6.45 -14.83 -13.91
CA ALA A 18 6.33 -15.69 -15.09
C ALA A 18 7.63 -16.44 -15.44
N ASP A 19 8.76 -16.05 -14.84
CA ASP A 19 10.03 -16.75 -15.06
C ASP A 19 10.07 -18.06 -14.26
N LEU A 20 10.19 -19.18 -14.98
CA LEU A 20 10.20 -20.52 -14.42
C LEU A 20 11.62 -21.04 -14.14
N ARG A 21 12.69 -20.26 -14.35
CA ARG A 21 14.07 -20.70 -14.12
C ARG A 21 14.38 -20.86 -12.64
N GLN A 22 14.00 -19.86 -11.84
CA GLN A 22 14.20 -19.88 -10.40
C GLN A 22 12.87 -20.11 -9.69
N LYS A 23 12.79 -21.25 -8.99
CA LYS A 23 11.61 -21.67 -8.23
C LYS A 23 12.00 -22.07 -6.82
N VAL A 24 11.08 -21.90 -5.89
CA VAL A 24 11.22 -22.37 -4.51
C VAL A 24 10.12 -23.37 -4.19
N LEU A 25 10.49 -24.43 -3.47
CA LEU A 25 9.51 -25.41 -2.99
C LEU A 25 8.75 -24.79 -1.81
N THR A 26 7.43 -24.73 -1.95
CA THR A 26 6.52 -24.06 -1.03
C THR A 26 5.61 -25.10 -0.39
N LEU A 27 5.38 -24.95 0.91
CA LEU A 27 4.34 -25.66 1.66
C LEU A 27 3.07 -24.80 1.66
N PHE A 28 1.94 -25.42 1.35
CA PHE A 28 0.63 -24.76 1.30
C PHE A 28 -0.27 -25.21 2.45
N SER A 29 -1.19 -24.33 2.83
CA SER A 29 -2.19 -24.61 3.85
C SER A 29 -3.08 -25.78 3.42
N PRO A 30 -3.35 -26.76 4.28
CA PRO A 30 -4.31 -27.83 3.99
C PRO A 30 -5.74 -27.30 3.78
N GLN A 31 -6.06 -26.14 4.36
CA GLN A 31 -7.38 -25.51 4.24
C GLN A 31 -7.51 -24.66 2.97
N ASP A 32 -6.39 -24.19 2.42
CA ASP A 32 -6.34 -23.39 1.21
C ASP A 32 -5.01 -23.63 0.47
N GLN A 33 -5.10 -24.37 -0.65
CA GLN A 33 -3.95 -24.74 -1.46
C GLN A 33 -3.29 -23.55 -2.16
N PHE A 34 -3.87 -22.35 -2.10
CA PHE A 34 -3.27 -21.13 -2.63
C PHE A 34 -2.54 -20.30 -1.56
N THR A 35 -2.70 -20.65 -0.28
CA THR A 35 -2.03 -19.96 0.83
C THR A 35 -0.72 -20.68 1.18
N ALA A 36 0.40 -20.05 0.82
CA ALA A 36 1.72 -20.49 1.25
C ALA A 36 1.89 -20.31 2.76
N VAL A 37 2.50 -21.29 3.43
CA VAL A 37 2.74 -21.29 4.90
C VAL A 37 4.19 -21.58 5.28
N GLY A 38 5.04 -21.91 4.31
CA GLY A 38 6.47 -22.09 4.53
C GLY A 38 7.22 -22.38 3.24
N LEU A 39 8.54 -22.21 3.26
CA LEU A 39 9.44 -22.50 2.15
C LEU A 39 10.50 -23.52 2.55
N TYR A 40 10.91 -24.37 1.61
CA TYR A 40 12.05 -25.25 1.80
C TYR A 40 13.32 -24.53 1.30
N LEU A 41 14.20 -24.19 2.23
CA LEU A 41 15.41 -23.39 2.00
C LEU A 41 16.58 -23.99 2.78
N LEU A 42 17.73 -24.17 2.14
CA LEU A 42 18.94 -24.72 2.78
C LEU A 42 18.66 -26.03 3.53
N ASP A 43 18.08 -26.98 2.80
CA ASP A 43 17.74 -28.35 3.23
C ASP A 43 16.79 -28.46 4.43
N ARG A 44 16.06 -27.38 4.76
CA ARG A 44 15.07 -27.37 5.85
C ARG A 44 13.82 -26.56 5.51
N TRP A 45 12.74 -26.85 6.21
CA TRP A 45 11.52 -26.05 6.15
C TRP A 45 11.61 -24.83 7.05
N TRP A 46 11.26 -23.67 6.51
CA TRP A 46 11.18 -22.41 7.22
C TRP A 46 9.75 -21.91 7.26
N SER A 47 9.33 -21.43 8.44
CA SER A 47 8.08 -20.70 8.57
C SER A 47 8.20 -19.31 7.93
N LEU A 48 7.07 -18.72 7.54
CA LEU A 48 7.08 -17.35 7.02
C LEU A 48 7.65 -16.34 8.03
N ASP A 49 7.33 -16.53 9.32
CA ASP A 49 7.81 -15.64 10.39
C ASP A 49 9.32 -15.71 10.57
N ASP A 50 9.93 -16.88 10.39
CA ASP A 50 11.38 -17.03 10.48
C ASP A 50 12.09 -16.49 9.23
N ILE A 51 11.48 -16.62 8.04
CA ILE A 51 12.01 -16.03 6.79
C ILE A 51 12.02 -14.50 6.88
N LEU A 52 11.02 -13.91 7.53
CA LEU A 52 10.89 -12.46 7.69
C LEU A 52 11.76 -11.89 8.82
N LYS A 53 12.64 -12.69 9.43
CA LYS A 53 13.59 -12.26 10.47
C LYS A 53 15.02 -12.41 9.96
N THR A 54 15.89 -11.57 10.47
CA THR A 54 17.34 -11.71 10.29
C THR A 54 18.01 -12.08 11.61
N ALA A 55 19.17 -12.72 11.53
CA ALA A 55 20.04 -12.97 12.68
C ALA A 55 20.78 -11.70 13.15
N ASP A 56 20.80 -10.64 12.33
CA ASP A 56 21.37 -9.34 12.68
C ASP A 56 20.31 -8.47 13.39
N PRO A 57 20.37 -8.32 14.72
CA PRO A 57 19.39 -7.55 15.47
C PRO A 57 19.48 -6.04 15.21
N ALA A 58 20.58 -5.56 14.60
CA ALA A 58 20.76 -4.15 14.27
C ALA A 58 20.20 -3.78 12.89
N ARG A 59 19.70 -4.75 12.11
CA ARG A 59 19.15 -4.48 10.79
C ARG A 59 17.83 -3.71 10.91
N ASP A 60 17.85 -2.46 10.45
CA ASP A 60 16.75 -1.50 10.47
C ASP A 60 16.80 -0.65 9.18
N GLY A 61 15.70 0.03 8.86
CA GLY A 61 15.60 0.94 7.72
C GLY A 61 15.39 0.26 6.37
N CYS A 62 15.44 1.06 5.31
CA CYS A 62 15.25 0.60 3.93
C CYS A 62 16.56 0.04 3.37
N VAL A 63 16.60 -1.26 3.14
CA VAL A 63 17.79 -1.97 2.62
C VAL A 63 17.51 -2.45 1.20
N GLU A 64 18.47 -2.22 0.30
CA GLU A 64 18.37 -2.64 -1.10
C GLU A 64 18.37 -4.17 -1.24
N VAL A 65 17.63 -4.67 -2.22
CA VAL A 65 17.50 -6.10 -2.48
C VAL A 65 18.56 -6.53 -3.47
N GLU A 66 19.66 -7.08 -2.96
CA GLU A 66 20.83 -7.49 -3.76
C GLU A 66 21.01 -9.00 -3.79
N THR A 67 20.64 -9.69 -2.71
CA THR A 67 20.87 -11.12 -2.55
C THR A 67 19.64 -11.97 -2.89
N LEU A 68 19.85 -13.26 -3.19
CA LEU A 68 18.75 -14.22 -3.34
C LEU A 68 17.89 -14.32 -2.07
N GLY A 69 18.52 -14.26 -0.89
CA GLY A 69 17.80 -14.26 0.39
C GLY A 69 16.84 -13.07 0.51
N GLU A 70 17.30 -11.86 0.19
CA GLU A 70 16.45 -10.67 0.18
C GLU A 70 15.36 -10.76 -0.90
N ARG A 71 15.66 -11.36 -2.07
CA ARG A 71 14.62 -11.63 -3.08
C ARG A 71 13.53 -12.56 -2.57
N ILE A 72 13.89 -13.58 -1.78
CA ILE A 72 12.91 -14.47 -1.13
C ILE A 72 12.08 -13.70 -0.09
N VAL A 73 12.70 -12.84 0.73
CA VAL A 73 11.98 -11.99 1.69
C VAL A 73 11.00 -11.06 0.98
N LEU A 74 11.43 -10.39 -0.09
CA LEU A 74 10.57 -9.54 -0.93
C LEU A 74 9.41 -10.34 -1.53
N TYR A 75 9.67 -11.54 -2.04
CA TYR A 75 8.64 -12.43 -2.56
C TYR A 75 7.61 -12.78 -1.49
N ILE A 76 8.03 -13.16 -0.29
CA ILE A 76 7.11 -13.47 0.82
C ILE A 76 6.28 -12.24 1.18
N LEU A 77 6.90 -11.06 1.32
CA LEU A 77 6.18 -9.84 1.65
C LEU A 77 5.11 -9.50 0.60
N ASN A 78 5.43 -9.59 -0.69
CA ASN A 78 4.52 -9.23 -1.78
C ASN A 78 3.47 -10.33 -2.03
N ARG A 79 3.92 -11.56 -2.26
CA ARG A 79 3.08 -12.64 -2.80
C ARG A 79 2.29 -13.40 -1.75
N VAL A 80 2.78 -13.41 -0.51
CA VAL A 80 2.18 -14.18 0.56
C VAL A 80 1.52 -13.23 1.57
N VAL A 81 2.31 -12.37 2.22
CA VAL A 81 1.79 -11.49 3.27
C VAL A 81 0.85 -10.44 2.70
N TYR A 82 1.30 -9.62 1.75
CA TYR A 82 0.44 -8.64 1.11
C TYR A 82 -0.70 -9.32 0.35
N ARG A 83 -0.38 -10.07 -0.72
CA ARG A 83 -1.40 -10.53 -1.68
C ARG A 83 -2.41 -11.54 -1.11
N ALA A 84 -1.97 -12.50 -0.30
CA ALA A 84 -2.87 -13.56 0.18
C ALA A 84 -3.47 -13.25 1.56
N MET A 85 -2.80 -12.47 2.40
CA MET A 85 -3.24 -12.27 3.79
C MET A 85 -3.77 -10.86 4.08
N GLU A 86 -3.21 -9.82 3.47
CA GLU A 86 -3.46 -8.44 3.90
C GLU A 86 -4.09 -7.53 2.83
N MET A 87 -4.14 -7.92 1.56
CA MET A 87 -4.67 -7.11 0.48
C MET A 87 -6.18 -6.89 0.65
N SER A 88 -6.63 -5.64 0.45
CA SER A 88 -8.06 -5.31 0.48
C SER A 88 -8.72 -5.78 -0.82
N SER A 89 -10.01 -6.13 -0.78
CA SER A 89 -10.73 -6.66 -1.96
C SER A 89 -10.90 -5.65 -3.09
N ASP A 90 -10.81 -4.36 -2.79
CA ASP A 90 -10.91 -3.23 -3.71
C ASP A 90 -9.56 -2.75 -4.26
N GLU A 91 -8.45 -3.34 -3.81
CA GLU A 91 -7.11 -3.00 -4.27
C GLU A 91 -6.69 -3.84 -5.49
N LEU A 92 -6.00 -3.20 -6.44
CA LEU A 92 -5.31 -3.91 -7.51
C LEU A 92 -4.02 -4.51 -6.97
N PRO A 93 -3.75 -5.81 -7.19
CA PRO A 93 -2.58 -6.45 -6.64
C PRO A 93 -1.30 -5.97 -7.32
N PHE A 94 -0.26 -5.77 -6.53
CA PHE A 94 1.10 -5.62 -7.07
C PHE A 94 1.51 -6.85 -7.90
N LEU A 95 2.23 -6.56 -8.98
CA LEU A 95 2.86 -7.59 -9.79
C LEU A 95 4.01 -8.25 -9.02
N CYS A 96 4.35 -9.47 -9.41
CA CYS A 96 5.55 -10.12 -8.88
C CYS A 96 6.78 -9.40 -9.44
N HIS A 97 7.76 -9.12 -8.57
CA HIS A 97 8.98 -8.45 -8.95
C HIS A 97 9.86 -9.34 -9.81
N ARG A 98 10.38 -8.81 -10.90
CA ARG A 98 11.40 -9.45 -11.73
C ARG A 98 12.75 -9.42 -11.02
N GLU A 99 13.67 -10.26 -11.48
CA GLU A 99 15.06 -10.26 -10.99
C GLU A 99 15.71 -8.87 -11.13
N SER A 100 15.41 -8.16 -12.22
CA SER A 100 15.92 -6.83 -12.52
C SER A 100 15.16 -5.68 -11.85
N ASP A 101 14.08 -5.94 -11.11
CA ASP A 101 13.30 -4.87 -10.49
C ASP A 101 14.04 -4.29 -9.28
N ASN A 102 14.18 -2.96 -9.26
CA ASN A 102 14.75 -2.24 -8.12
C ASN A 102 13.75 -2.23 -6.97
N ALA A 103 14.16 -2.72 -5.80
CA ALA A 103 13.31 -2.78 -4.62
C ALA A 103 14.14 -2.66 -3.35
N LYS A 104 13.50 -2.18 -2.29
CA LYS A 104 14.05 -2.17 -0.94
C LYS A 104 13.10 -2.83 0.04
N ILE A 105 13.66 -3.56 1.00
CA ILE A 105 12.93 -4.11 2.14
C ILE A 105 13.07 -3.12 3.30
N LEU A 106 11.96 -2.79 3.93
CA LEU A 106 11.95 -2.05 5.18
C LEU A 106 12.11 -3.04 6.33
N TRP A 107 13.21 -2.90 7.06
CA TRP A 107 13.50 -3.64 8.27
C TRP A 107 13.17 -2.78 9.49
N LYS A 108 12.71 -3.43 10.56
CA LYS A 108 12.52 -2.82 11.88
C LYS A 108 12.83 -3.86 12.94
N ASP A 109 13.80 -3.56 13.81
CA ASP A 109 14.23 -4.45 14.91
C ASP A 109 14.53 -5.89 14.42
N GLY A 110 15.26 -6.00 13.31
CA GLY A 110 15.62 -7.28 12.70
C GLY A 110 14.48 -8.01 11.98
N GLN A 111 13.30 -7.39 11.82
CA GLN A 111 12.15 -7.97 11.11
C GLN A 111 11.85 -7.21 9.83
N ALA A 112 11.54 -7.95 8.76
CA ALA A 112 11.04 -7.38 7.52
C ALA A 112 9.58 -6.98 7.68
N VAL A 113 9.31 -5.67 7.66
CA VAL A 113 8.00 -5.08 7.98
C VAL A 113 7.30 -4.47 6.76
N GLY A 114 8.01 -4.31 5.65
CA GLY A 114 7.46 -3.72 4.43
C GLY A 114 8.46 -3.76 3.28
N PHE A 115 8.04 -3.22 2.15
CA PHE A 115 8.90 -3.02 0.99
C PHE A 115 8.39 -1.86 0.15
N TYR A 116 9.27 -1.32 -0.69
CA TYR A 116 8.85 -0.58 -1.87
C TYR A 116 9.69 -1.00 -3.09
N SER A 117 9.14 -0.78 -4.29
CA SER A 117 9.87 -1.00 -5.55
C SER A 117 9.80 0.23 -6.44
N VAL A 118 10.78 0.36 -7.32
CA VAL A 118 10.96 1.51 -8.19
C VAL A 118 11.13 1.07 -9.63
N LYS A 119 10.54 1.82 -10.55
CA LYS A 119 10.89 1.81 -11.98
C LYS A 119 11.83 2.99 -12.23
N PRO A 120 13.14 2.76 -12.44
CA PRO A 120 14.10 3.84 -12.65
C PRO A 120 13.81 4.62 -13.94
N SER A 121 14.19 5.90 -13.96
CA SER A 121 14.17 6.69 -15.19
C SER A 121 15.00 6.01 -16.28
N GLY A 122 14.54 6.07 -17.53
CA GLY A 122 15.19 5.45 -18.69
C GLY A 122 14.99 3.94 -18.83
N SER A 123 14.49 3.24 -17.80
CA SER A 123 14.22 1.80 -17.90
C SER A 123 13.02 1.50 -18.80
N LEU A 124 13.06 0.36 -19.51
CA LEU A 124 11.99 -0.06 -20.42
C LEU A 124 10.72 -0.42 -19.64
N CYS A 125 9.58 0.07 -20.11
CA CYS A 125 8.29 -0.32 -19.58
C CYS A 125 7.93 -1.72 -20.09
N SER A 126 7.79 -2.68 -19.18
CA SER A 126 7.46 -4.07 -19.55
C SER A 126 6.13 -4.23 -20.27
N THR A 127 5.21 -3.28 -20.12
CA THR A 127 3.90 -3.27 -20.78
C THR A 127 3.97 -2.67 -22.18
N PHE A 128 4.93 -1.79 -22.45
CA PHE A 128 5.07 -1.07 -23.71
C PHE A 128 6.53 -1.16 -24.19
N LEU A 129 6.80 -2.15 -25.04
CA LEU A 129 8.16 -2.55 -25.46
C LEU A 129 9.04 -1.44 -26.07
N THR A 130 8.45 -0.30 -26.44
CA THR A 130 9.13 0.83 -27.06
C THR A 130 9.23 2.07 -26.18
N GLN A 131 8.70 2.04 -24.96
CA GLN A 131 8.65 3.21 -24.09
C GLN A 131 9.50 3.01 -22.84
N CYS A 132 10.24 4.06 -22.48
CA CYS A 132 10.99 4.14 -21.23
C CYS A 132 10.28 5.06 -20.23
N TYR A 133 10.46 4.77 -18.95
CA TYR A 133 10.04 5.67 -17.88
C TYR A 133 10.78 7.00 -17.98
N GLN A 134 10.06 8.11 -17.83
CA GLN A 134 10.63 9.47 -17.97
C GLN A 134 11.01 10.14 -16.65
N LEU A 135 10.82 9.42 -15.54
CA LEU A 135 11.21 9.79 -14.19
C LEU A 135 11.22 8.50 -13.33
N PRO A 136 11.91 8.50 -12.17
CA PRO A 136 11.78 7.42 -11.20
C PRO A 136 10.34 7.32 -10.69
N ILE A 137 9.76 6.12 -10.68
CA ILE A 137 8.42 5.88 -10.16
C ILE A 137 8.48 4.83 -9.06
N MET A 138 8.07 5.19 -7.84
CA MET A 138 7.73 4.22 -6.80
C MET A 138 6.49 3.43 -7.25
N ASP A 139 6.73 2.18 -7.67
CA ASP A 139 5.77 1.33 -8.38
C ASP A 139 4.86 0.55 -7.43
N SER A 140 5.42 0.11 -6.31
CA SER A 140 4.70 -0.58 -5.25
C SER A 140 5.23 -0.12 -3.90
N ILE A 141 4.36 0.03 -2.91
CA ILE A 141 4.73 0.31 -1.53
C ILE A 141 3.80 -0.45 -0.60
N PHE A 142 4.37 -1.10 0.41
CA PHE A 142 3.62 -1.91 1.35
C PHE A 142 4.25 -1.86 2.75
N VAL A 143 3.38 -1.71 3.75
CA VAL A 143 3.70 -1.94 5.17
C VAL A 143 2.72 -2.97 5.71
N ARG A 144 3.23 -4.00 6.38
CA ARG A 144 2.45 -5.00 7.08
C ARG A 144 1.47 -4.35 8.05
N LYS A 145 0.21 -4.78 8.06
CA LYS A 145 -0.88 -4.18 8.84
C LYS A 145 -0.54 -4.03 10.31
N CYS A 146 0.09 -5.04 10.92
CA CYS A 146 0.51 -5.03 12.31
C CYS A 146 1.59 -3.98 12.65
N HIS A 147 2.25 -3.38 11.65
CA HIS A 147 3.27 -2.34 11.84
C HIS A 147 2.82 -0.95 11.36
N ARG A 148 1.59 -0.81 10.82
CA ARG A 148 1.05 0.48 10.37
C ARG A 148 0.80 1.42 11.56
N GLY A 149 0.79 2.74 11.29
CA GLY A 149 0.64 3.77 12.32
C GLY A 149 1.96 4.25 12.94
N ASN A 150 3.09 3.62 12.60
CA ASN A 150 4.42 3.92 13.14
C ASN A 150 5.30 4.73 12.16
N TYR A 151 4.72 5.58 11.31
CA TYR A 151 5.43 6.41 10.33
C TYR A 151 6.30 5.68 9.28
N LEU A 152 6.26 4.34 9.23
CA LEU A 152 7.03 3.52 8.29
C LEU A 152 6.78 3.83 6.82
N GLY A 153 5.56 4.20 6.44
CA GLY A 153 5.25 4.63 5.08
C GLY A 153 5.90 5.97 4.72
N LEU A 154 6.00 6.89 5.69
CA LEU A 154 6.70 8.15 5.54
C LEU A 154 8.21 7.91 5.42
N GLN A 155 8.77 7.04 6.26
CA GLN A 155 10.18 6.66 6.20
C GLN A 155 10.58 6.09 4.82
N MET A 156 9.74 5.24 4.23
CA MET A 156 10.00 4.73 2.86
C MET A 156 9.91 5.84 1.80
N LEU A 157 8.98 6.79 1.94
CA LEU A 157 8.88 7.92 1.03
C LEU A 157 10.09 8.85 1.15
N GLU A 158 10.53 9.17 2.36
CA GLU A 158 11.75 9.94 2.63
C GLU A 158 12.98 9.24 2.05
N ASN A 159 13.11 7.92 2.26
CA ASN A 159 14.22 7.17 1.67
C ASN A 159 14.20 7.18 0.15
N PHE A 160 13.02 7.09 -0.47
CA PHE A 160 12.88 7.20 -1.92
C PHE A 160 13.32 8.58 -2.42
N VAL A 161 12.84 9.67 -1.81
CA VAL A 161 13.28 11.03 -2.19
C VAL A 161 14.78 11.22 -1.96
N GLU A 162 15.34 10.63 -0.92
CA GLU A 162 16.78 10.70 -0.69
C GLU A 162 17.58 9.94 -1.76
N CYS A 163 17.09 8.80 -2.24
CA CYS A 163 17.79 7.96 -3.22
C CYS A 163 17.78 8.53 -4.65
N PHE A 164 16.77 9.34 -5.01
CA PHE A 164 16.56 9.82 -6.38
C PHE A 164 16.61 11.35 -6.41
N LYS A 165 17.52 11.93 -7.19
CA LYS A 165 17.86 13.36 -7.17
C LYS A 165 17.26 14.17 -8.33
N GLU A 166 16.37 13.55 -9.09
CA GLU A 166 15.65 14.20 -10.17
C GLU A 166 14.63 15.23 -9.66
N ASP A 167 14.40 16.28 -10.44
CA ASP A 167 13.46 17.37 -10.11
C ASP A 167 11.99 16.92 -9.99
N CYS A 168 11.68 15.71 -10.47
CA CYS A 168 10.34 15.13 -10.40
C CYS A 168 10.45 13.65 -10.04
N LEU A 169 9.72 13.25 -9.00
CA LEU A 169 9.62 11.87 -8.54
C LEU A 169 8.17 11.40 -8.61
N GLY A 170 7.99 10.18 -9.12
CA GLY A 170 6.69 9.59 -9.37
C GLY A 170 6.24 8.60 -8.30
N LEU A 171 4.95 8.60 -8.00
CA LEU A 171 4.25 7.53 -7.30
C LEU A 171 3.19 6.95 -8.26
N ARG A 172 3.14 5.62 -8.38
CA ARG A 172 2.25 4.92 -9.33
C ARG A 172 0.78 5.21 -9.06
N TYR A 173 0.07 5.68 -10.09
CA TYR A 173 -1.40 5.74 -10.12
C TYR A 173 -2.01 4.33 -10.16
N PRO A 174 -3.15 4.08 -9.47
CA PRO A 174 -3.84 5.00 -8.57
C PRO A 174 -3.22 5.04 -7.17
N LEU A 175 -3.01 6.23 -6.61
CA LEU A 175 -2.59 6.36 -5.20
C LEU A 175 -3.76 6.06 -4.28
N SER A 176 -3.51 5.24 -3.26
CA SER A 176 -4.48 5.02 -2.20
C SER A 176 -4.69 6.27 -1.34
N LYS A 177 -5.86 6.39 -0.70
CA LYS A 177 -6.13 7.46 0.29
C LYS A 177 -5.08 7.51 1.39
N VAL A 178 -4.54 6.35 1.78
CA VAL A 178 -3.48 6.25 2.78
C VAL A 178 -2.19 6.87 2.27
N MET A 179 -1.80 6.63 1.02
CA MET A 179 -0.60 7.26 0.45
C MET A 179 -0.74 8.76 0.25
N TYR A 180 -1.95 9.28 -0.07
CA TYR A 180 -2.17 10.73 -0.04
C TYR A 180 -1.93 11.33 1.35
N LYS A 181 -2.32 10.66 2.43
CA LYS A 181 -2.03 11.10 3.81
C LYS A 181 -0.53 11.09 4.10
N VAL A 182 0.18 10.05 3.66
CA VAL A 182 1.66 9.97 3.79
C VAL A 182 2.34 11.11 3.04
N CYS A 183 1.95 11.36 1.79
CA CYS A 183 2.48 12.47 0.99
C CYS A 183 2.15 13.83 1.61
N GLY A 184 0.94 14.01 2.14
CA GLY A 184 0.57 15.24 2.85
C GLY A 184 1.42 15.46 4.09
N LYS A 185 1.70 14.40 4.86
CA LYS A 185 2.61 14.48 6.00
C LYS A 185 4.04 14.81 5.57
N TYR A 186 4.54 14.19 4.51
CA TYR A 186 5.85 14.51 3.93
C TYR A 186 5.93 16.00 3.55
N LEU A 187 5.00 16.51 2.76
CA LEU A 187 4.97 17.92 2.31
C LEU A 187 4.81 18.91 3.46
N SER A 188 4.22 18.51 4.59
CA SER A 188 4.17 19.35 5.79
C SER A 188 5.53 19.50 6.49
N LEU A 189 6.41 18.50 6.36
CA LEU A 189 7.77 18.52 6.90
C LEU A 189 8.75 19.18 5.92
N TYR A 190 8.52 18.98 4.62
CA TYR A 190 9.37 19.47 3.52
C TYR A 190 8.56 20.34 2.54
N PRO A 191 8.15 21.57 2.94
CA PRO A 191 7.30 22.42 2.11
C PRO A 191 7.99 22.89 0.80
N ALA A 192 9.32 22.87 0.74
CA ALA A 192 10.09 23.15 -0.48
C ALA A 192 9.84 22.11 -1.59
N ASP A 193 9.41 20.90 -1.23
CA ASP A 193 9.21 19.78 -2.17
C ASP A 193 7.81 19.79 -2.80
N ARG A 194 7.09 20.91 -2.73
CA ARG A 194 5.73 21.07 -3.25
C ARG A 194 5.58 20.59 -4.69
N ASP A 195 6.60 20.84 -5.52
CA ASP A 195 6.60 20.51 -6.95
C ASP A 195 7.38 19.23 -7.29
N LEU A 196 7.88 18.52 -6.27
CA LEU A 196 8.70 17.32 -6.43
C LEU A 196 7.88 16.05 -6.69
N LEU A 197 6.77 15.84 -5.97
CA LEU A 197 6.03 14.58 -5.96
C LEU A 197 4.83 14.59 -6.93
N TRP A 198 4.79 13.59 -7.80
CA TRP A 198 3.78 13.44 -8.84
C TRP A 198 3.11 12.07 -8.76
N GLU A 199 1.79 12.03 -8.90
CA GLU A 199 1.07 10.80 -9.20
C GLU A 199 1.18 10.53 -10.70
N VAL A 200 1.58 9.31 -11.05
CA VAL A 200 2.04 8.99 -12.39
C VAL A 200 1.30 7.82 -13.01
N GLU A 201 0.73 8.08 -14.18
CA GLU A 201 0.18 7.07 -15.07
C GLU A 201 1.25 6.58 -16.07
N SER A 202 1.13 5.31 -16.49
CA SER A 202 1.97 4.72 -17.54
C SER A 202 3.48 4.95 -17.32
N VAL A 203 4.18 5.57 -18.27
CA VAL A 203 5.64 5.84 -18.22
C VAL A 203 5.99 7.23 -17.68
N GLY A 204 4.98 8.03 -17.33
CA GLY A 204 5.15 9.34 -16.73
C GLY A 204 5.63 10.43 -17.70
N ARG A 205 4.99 10.55 -18.86
CA ARG A 205 5.11 11.77 -19.67
C ARG A 205 4.56 13.00 -18.96
N PRO A 206 4.93 14.24 -19.33
CA PRO A 206 4.37 15.45 -18.69
C PRO A 206 2.84 15.45 -18.60
N SER A 207 2.15 14.94 -19.63
CA SER A 207 0.68 14.82 -19.66
C SER A 207 0.11 13.65 -18.83
N GLN A 208 0.97 12.80 -18.26
CA GLN A 208 0.64 11.61 -17.48
C GLN A 208 0.99 11.78 -15.99
N ARG A 209 1.30 13.02 -15.58
CA ARG A 209 1.69 13.36 -14.21
C ARG A 209 0.66 14.32 -13.63
N THR A 210 0.24 14.05 -12.40
CA THR A 210 -0.56 14.99 -11.61
C THR A 210 0.20 15.36 -10.34
N ASN A 211 0.42 16.65 -10.10
CA ASN A 211 1.14 17.09 -8.90
C ASN A 211 0.36 16.71 -7.64
N ILE A 212 1.03 16.03 -6.70
CA ILE A 212 0.37 15.47 -5.52
C ILE A 212 -0.07 16.56 -4.55
N ALA A 213 0.70 17.64 -4.38
CA ALA A 213 0.33 18.75 -3.50
C ALA A 213 -0.99 19.40 -3.96
N ASN A 214 -1.11 19.69 -5.26
CA ASN A 214 -2.34 20.21 -5.86
C ASN A 214 -3.52 19.26 -5.69
N LYS A 215 -3.29 17.95 -5.86
CA LYS A 215 -4.34 16.94 -5.71
C LYS A 215 -4.82 16.79 -4.27
N ILE A 216 -3.91 16.83 -3.29
CA ILE A 216 -4.27 16.85 -1.86
C ILE A 216 -5.11 18.08 -1.54
N GLN A 217 -4.71 19.26 -2.02
CA GLN A 217 -5.46 20.49 -1.82
C GLN A 217 -6.88 20.38 -2.39
N TYR A 218 -7.01 19.89 -3.62
CA TYR A 218 -8.31 19.65 -4.24
C TYR A 218 -9.18 18.67 -3.44
N LEU A 219 -8.62 17.53 -3.04
CA LEU A 219 -9.33 16.53 -2.22
C LEU A 219 -9.82 17.12 -0.90
N SER A 220 -8.99 17.93 -0.22
CA SER A 220 -9.39 18.60 1.01
C SER A 220 -10.59 19.53 0.81
N PHE A 221 -10.62 20.31 -0.28
CA PHE A 221 -11.78 21.16 -0.60
C PHE A 221 -13.03 20.35 -0.88
N THR A 222 -12.91 19.23 -1.60
CA THR A 222 -14.06 18.36 -1.87
C THR A 222 -14.62 17.73 -0.59
N GLU A 223 -13.77 17.25 0.32
CA GLU A 223 -14.19 16.68 1.60
C GLU A 223 -14.91 17.73 2.47
N HIS A 224 -14.38 18.94 2.56
CA HIS A 224 -15.03 20.04 3.28
C HIS A 224 -16.38 20.43 2.65
N SER A 225 -16.47 20.48 1.32
CA SER A 225 -17.73 20.80 0.64
C SER A 225 -18.80 19.71 0.83
N MET A 226 -18.40 18.43 0.85
CA MET A 226 -19.30 17.31 1.13
C MET A 226 -19.77 17.33 2.59
N ALA A 227 -18.87 17.58 3.55
CA ALA A 227 -19.21 17.70 4.96
C ALA A 227 -20.22 18.84 5.19
N ASN A 228 -19.98 20.02 4.59
CA ASN A 228 -20.90 21.16 4.69
C ASN A 228 -22.28 20.85 4.09
N ARG A 229 -22.35 20.09 2.99
CA ARG A 229 -23.63 19.66 2.42
C ARG A 229 -24.40 18.69 3.33
N VAL A 230 -23.71 17.77 4.00
CA VAL A 230 -24.34 16.84 4.96
C VAL A 230 -24.85 17.59 6.18
N VAL A 231 -24.08 18.56 6.70
CA VAL A 231 -24.52 19.41 7.81
C VAL A 231 -25.76 20.21 7.42
N ALA A 232 -25.75 20.91 6.27
CA ALA A 232 -26.90 21.67 5.80
C ALA A 232 -28.15 20.82 5.56
N GLN A 233 -28.00 19.58 5.08
CA GLN A 233 -29.12 18.64 4.94
C GLN A 233 -29.68 18.22 6.30
N ASN A 234 -28.82 17.93 7.29
CA ASN A 234 -29.26 17.56 8.63
C ASN A 234 -29.94 18.72 9.36
N GLU A 235 -29.45 19.95 9.22
CA GLU A 235 -30.11 21.15 9.74
C GLU A 235 -31.49 21.35 9.12
N GLY A 236 -31.62 21.22 7.79
CA GLY A 236 -32.92 21.34 7.11
C GLY A 236 -33.92 20.21 7.47
N VAL A 237 -33.44 19.02 7.84
CA VAL A 237 -34.29 17.94 8.39
C VAL A 237 -34.72 18.28 9.80
N MET A 238 -33.82 18.77 10.65
CA MET A 238 -34.13 19.17 12.02
C MET A 238 -35.19 20.30 12.03
N GLU A 239 -35.03 21.31 11.18
CA GLU A 239 -35.98 22.42 11.08
C GLU A 239 -37.39 21.97 10.67
N LYS A 240 -37.50 21.02 9.74
CA LYS A 240 -38.78 20.38 9.36
C LYS A 240 -39.40 19.52 10.47
N VAL A 241 -38.58 18.87 11.30
CA VAL A 241 -39.08 18.11 12.45
C VAL A 241 -39.60 19.06 13.52
N THR A 242 -38.87 20.13 13.80
CA THR A 242 -39.28 21.16 14.77
C THR A 242 -40.58 21.84 14.33
N SER A 243 -40.71 22.19 13.05
CA SER A 243 -41.94 22.80 12.53
C SER A 243 -43.16 21.87 12.66
N ARG A 244 -42.98 20.57 12.38
CA ARG A 244 -44.04 19.56 12.56
C ARG A 244 -44.42 19.32 14.02
N ILE A 245 -43.45 19.38 14.94
CA ILE A 245 -43.72 19.30 16.38
C ILE A 245 -44.54 20.53 16.81
N GLN A 246 -44.16 21.72 16.34
CA GLN A 246 -44.83 22.97 16.68
C GLN A 246 -46.27 23.01 16.12
N GLU A 247 -46.48 22.59 14.88
CA GLU A 247 -47.84 22.39 14.31
C GLU A 247 -48.64 21.38 15.14
N ALA A 248 -48.06 20.23 15.52
CA ALA A 248 -48.77 19.21 16.32
C ALA A 248 -49.16 19.72 17.73
N MET A 249 -48.34 20.59 18.33
CA MET A 249 -48.64 21.22 19.62
C MET A 249 -49.81 22.23 19.51
N GLU A 250 -49.96 22.94 18.39
CA GLU A 250 -51.09 23.85 18.16
C GLU A 250 -52.45 23.14 18.03
N TYR A 251 -52.45 21.85 17.65
CA TYR A 251 -53.68 21.04 17.55
C TYR A 251 -53.99 20.20 18.80
N THR A 252 -53.18 20.25 19.86
CA THR A 252 -53.44 19.48 21.08
C THR A 252 -54.43 20.22 21.98
N VAL A 253 -55.72 20.07 21.69
CA VAL A 253 -56.82 20.63 22.48
C VAL A 253 -56.84 20.03 23.89
N GLU A 254 -56.94 20.89 24.90
CA GLU A 254 -57.05 20.55 26.32
C GLU A 254 -58.11 19.45 26.57
N ILE A 255 -57.68 18.30 27.09
CA ILE A 255 -58.60 17.35 27.72
C ILE A 255 -58.97 17.94 29.08
N VAL A 256 -60.05 18.71 29.12
CA VAL A 256 -60.67 19.16 30.37
C VAL A 256 -61.38 17.97 31.00
N VAL A 257 -60.73 17.31 31.94
CA VAL A 257 -61.38 16.34 32.84
C VAL A 257 -62.17 17.13 33.88
N ARG A 258 -63.52 17.09 33.80
CA ARG A 258 -64.39 17.58 34.88
C ARG A 258 -64.68 16.42 35.84
N PHE A 259 -64.38 16.63 37.12
CA PHE A 259 -64.76 15.78 38.24
C PHE A 259 -66.26 15.84 38.51
#